data_AF-A0A944PNH1-F1
#
_entry.id   AF-A0A944PNH1-F1
#
_cell.length_a   1.000
_cell.length_b   1.000
_cell.length_c   1.000
_cell.angle_alpha   90.00
_cell.angle_beta   90.00
_cell.angle_gamma   90.00
#
_symmetry.space_group_name_H-M   'P 1'
#
loop_
_entity.id
_entity.type
_entity.pdbx_description
1 polymer ?
#
loop_
_entity_poly.entity_id
_entity_poly.type
_entity_poly.pdbx_seq_one_letter_code
_entity_poly.pdbx_strand_id
1 'polypeptide(L)'
;MGVSTSALKWQGWLVGLVTLAGLLVFAPLALYVWAGGGGPVAAEPRAAVEYVRVTGCRIDPASRRVVAPVEATGRREGPGEYIVTVEFRDSPPPDPTGRAAQSLVKLPGVATDATERAEAVGPVWPPATTPWCGVAAATFTTTP
;
A
#
# COMPACT_ATOMS: atom_id res chain seq x y z
N MET A 1 32.09 -55.04 24.28
CA MET A 1 31.91 -53.63 23.82
C MET A 1 30.69 -53.08 24.54
N GLY A 2 30.90 -52.46 25.71
CA GLY A 2 29.79 -51.91 26.51
C GLY A 2 29.43 -50.53 25.97
N VAL A 3 28.29 -50.41 25.30
CA VAL A 3 27.72 -49.11 24.96
C VAL A 3 27.21 -48.50 26.27
N SER A 4 27.95 -47.53 26.80
CA SER A 4 27.62 -46.86 28.05
C SER A 4 26.24 -46.24 27.98
N THR A 5 25.30 -46.78 28.76
CA THR A 5 23.93 -46.27 28.97
C THR A 5 23.90 -44.78 29.37
N SER A 6 25.01 -44.26 29.90
CA SER A 6 25.22 -42.84 30.21
C SER A 6 25.20 -41.92 29.00
N ALA A 7 25.65 -42.38 27.82
CA ALA A 7 25.66 -41.57 26.60
C ALA A 7 24.25 -41.35 26.04
N LEU A 8 23.40 -42.40 26.06
CA LEU A 8 22.00 -42.30 25.62
C LEU A 8 21.16 -41.38 26.51
N LYS A 9 21.40 -41.38 27.83
CA LYS A 9 20.75 -40.45 28.77
C LYS A 9 21.11 -38.99 28.48
N TRP A 10 22.39 -38.73 28.19
CA TRP A 10 22.86 -37.39 27.84
C TRP A 10 22.31 -36.90 26.50
N GLN A 11 22.24 -37.78 25.51
CA GLN A 11 21.63 -37.47 24.21
C GLN A 11 20.12 -37.17 24.35
N GLY A 12 19.38 -37.96 25.14
CA GLY A 12 17.96 -37.70 25.39
C GLY A 12 17.72 -36.36 26.11
N TRP A 13 18.60 -35.99 27.04
CA TRP A 13 18.50 -34.72 27.76
C TRP A 13 18.82 -33.51 26.87
N LEU A 14 19.85 -33.61 26.02
CA LEU A 14 20.16 -32.58 25.03
C LEU A 14 19.02 -32.38 24.02
N VAL A 15 18.45 -33.47 23.50
CA VAL A 15 17.30 -33.38 22.58
C VAL A 15 16.09 -32.73 23.27
N GLY A 16 15.84 -33.10 24.53
CA GLY A 16 14.78 -32.49 25.34
C GLY A 16 14.97 -30.98 25.52
N LEU A 17 16.19 -30.54 25.86
CA LEU A 17 16.51 -29.12 26.02
C LEU A 17 16.41 -28.33 24.71
N VAL A 18 16.90 -28.89 23.60
CA VAL A 18 16.80 -28.23 22.29
C VAL A 18 15.35 -28.08 21.86
N THR A 19 14.54 -29.12 22.09
CA THR A 19 13.11 -29.10 21.76
C THR A 19 12.37 -28.06 22.63
N LEU A 20 12.66 -28.02 23.93
CA LEU A 20 12.08 -27.05 24.86
C LEU A 20 12.47 -25.61 24.48
N ALA A 21 13.76 -25.38 24.18
CA ALA A 21 14.26 -24.07 23.76
C ALA A 21 13.62 -23.63 22.44
N GLY A 22 13.51 -24.54 21.47
CA GLY A 22 12.80 -24.28 20.23
C GLY A 22 11.34 -23.90 20.48
N LEU A 23 10.63 -24.64 21.32
CA LEU A 23 9.23 -24.35 21.64
C LEU A 23 9.06 -22.98 22.32
N LEU A 24 9.96 -22.62 23.22
CA LEU A 24 9.96 -21.31 23.89
C LEU A 24 10.20 -20.14 22.91
N VAL A 25 10.93 -20.35 21.82
CA VAL A 25 11.19 -19.31 20.81
C VAL A 25 10.08 -19.27 19.75
N PHE A 26 9.73 -20.43 19.18
CA PHE A 26 8.83 -20.50 18.04
C PHE A 26 7.35 -20.37 18.43
N ALA A 27 6.94 -20.81 19.62
CA ALA A 27 5.54 -20.66 20.05
C ALA A 27 5.10 -19.19 20.17
N PRO A 28 5.82 -18.29 20.86
CA PRO A 28 5.44 -16.87 20.91
C PRO A 28 5.55 -16.19 19.55
N LEU A 29 6.52 -16.56 18.70
CA LEU A 29 6.60 -16.06 17.32
C LEU A 29 5.40 -16.51 16.46
N ALA A 30 5.01 -17.77 16.57
CA ALA A 30 3.83 -18.30 15.88
C ALA A 30 2.54 -17.61 16.35
N LEU A 31 2.41 -17.37 17.67
CA LEU A 31 1.30 -16.61 18.23
C LEU A 31 1.32 -15.14 17.79
N TYR A 32 2.48 -14.50 17.73
CA TYR A 32 2.62 -13.12 17.25
C TYR A 32 2.25 -12.99 15.77
N VAL A 33 2.70 -13.92 14.93
CA VAL A 33 2.34 -13.95 13.50
C VAL A 33 0.85 -14.23 13.31
N TRP A 34 0.28 -15.16 14.09
CA TRP A 34 -1.15 -15.48 14.00
C TRP A 34 -2.03 -14.33 14.51
N ALA A 35 -1.66 -13.69 15.62
CA ALA A 35 -2.39 -12.54 16.16
C ALA A 35 -2.19 -11.26 15.33
N GLY A 36 -1.01 -11.08 14.73
CA GLY A 36 -0.69 -9.92 13.89
C GLY A 36 -1.14 -10.05 12.43
N GLY A 37 -1.38 -11.27 11.94
CA GLY A 37 -1.73 -11.56 10.55
C GLY A 37 -3.22 -11.40 10.21
N GLY A 38 -4.08 -11.10 11.19
CA GLY A 38 -5.52 -10.92 11.02
C GLY A 38 -5.97 -9.49 10.75
N GLY A 39 -5.04 -8.54 10.52
CA GLY A 39 -5.42 -7.24 9.96
C GLY A 39 -5.99 -7.44 8.56
N PRO A 40 -7.00 -6.65 8.12
CA PRO A 40 -7.48 -6.72 6.75
C PRO A 40 -6.26 -6.64 5.85
N VAL A 41 -6.05 -7.69 5.03
CA VAL A 41 -5.02 -7.69 4.00
C VAL A 41 -5.27 -6.42 3.22
N ALA A 42 -4.39 -5.43 3.37
CA ALA A 42 -4.47 -4.19 2.61
C ALA A 42 -4.54 -4.64 1.15
N ALA A 43 -5.72 -4.47 0.54
CA ALA A 43 -5.96 -4.93 -0.83
C ALA A 43 -4.79 -4.43 -1.66
N GLU A 44 -4.10 -5.33 -2.37
CA GLU A 44 -2.85 -4.98 -3.06
C GLU A 44 -3.05 -3.66 -3.81
N PRO A 45 -2.10 -2.69 -3.69
CA PRO A 45 -2.25 -1.37 -4.32
C PRO A 45 -2.63 -1.45 -5.80
N ARG A 46 -2.17 -2.49 -6.50
CA ARG A 46 -2.50 -2.76 -7.91
C ARG A 46 -4.00 -2.95 -8.14
N ALA A 47 -4.68 -3.72 -7.29
CA ALA A 47 -6.11 -3.95 -7.44
C ALA A 47 -6.91 -2.65 -7.28
N ALA A 48 -6.47 -1.72 -6.42
CA ALA A 48 -7.18 -0.44 -6.23
C ALA A 48 -6.92 0.54 -7.38
N VAL A 49 -5.71 0.54 -7.94
CA VAL A 49 -5.34 1.41 -9.08
C VAL A 49 -6.18 1.13 -10.32
N GLU A 50 -6.66 -0.09 -10.53
CA GLU A 50 -7.53 -0.45 -11.68
C GLU A 50 -8.87 0.30 -11.72
N TYR A 51 -9.36 0.78 -10.56
CA TYR A 51 -10.63 1.48 -10.44
C TYR A 51 -10.47 3.00 -10.36
N VAL A 52 -9.24 3.49 -10.45
CA VAL A 52 -8.92 4.91 -10.29
C VAL A 52 -8.19 5.42 -11.52
N ARG A 53 -8.59 6.57 -12.03
CA ARG A 53 -7.91 7.22 -13.14
C ARG A 53 -7.77 8.71 -12.93
N VAL A 54 -6.66 9.25 -13.42
CA VAL A 54 -6.49 10.69 -13.62
C VAL A 54 -7.08 11.04 -14.99
N THR A 55 -8.04 11.94 -15.04
CA THR A 55 -8.73 12.33 -16.29
C THR A 55 -8.14 13.54 -16.96
N GLY A 56 -7.22 14.25 -16.29
CA GLY A 56 -6.56 15.41 -16.85
C GLY A 56 -5.38 15.86 -16.01
N CYS A 57 -4.61 16.81 -16.54
CA CYS A 57 -3.51 17.45 -15.86
C CYS A 57 -3.45 18.89 -16.35
N ARG A 58 -3.65 19.85 -15.44
CA ARG A 58 -3.71 21.28 -15.80
C ARG A 58 -3.04 22.14 -14.74
N ILE A 59 -2.59 23.33 -15.11
CA ILE A 59 -2.09 24.33 -14.16
C ILE A 59 -3.23 25.30 -13.86
N ASP A 60 -3.59 25.48 -12.59
CA ASP A 60 -4.55 26.49 -12.16
C ASP A 60 -3.95 27.90 -12.35
N PRO A 61 -4.58 28.80 -13.14
CA PRO A 61 -4.04 30.13 -13.39
C PRO A 61 -3.99 31.01 -12.14
N ALA A 62 -4.86 30.79 -11.14
CA ALA A 62 -4.90 31.61 -9.94
C ALA A 62 -3.73 31.29 -8.99
N SER A 63 -3.50 30.00 -8.70
CA SER A 63 -2.47 29.57 -7.76
C SER A 63 -1.15 29.15 -8.42
N ARG A 64 -1.13 28.98 -9.75
CA ARG A 64 -0.04 28.36 -10.54
C ARG A 64 0.31 26.94 -10.11
N ARG A 65 -0.60 26.25 -9.40
CA ARG A 65 -0.43 24.86 -8.98
C ARG A 65 -0.94 23.89 -10.03
N VAL A 66 -0.32 22.72 -10.12
CA VAL A 66 -0.89 21.65 -10.94
C VAL A 66 -2.12 21.07 -10.25
N VAL A 67 -3.17 20.82 -11.02
CA VAL A 67 -4.41 20.20 -10.58
C VAL A 67 -4.69 18.99 -11.48
N ALA A 68 -4.88 17.84 -10.84
CA ALA A 68 -5.21 16.59 -11.50
C ALA A 68 -6.59 16.11 -11.01
N PRO A 69 -7.64 16.16 -11.85
CA PRO A 69 -8.90 15.52 -11.53
C PRO A 69 -8.72 14.00 -11.50
N VAL A 70 -9.20 13.40 -10.43
CA VAL A 70 -9.16 11.96 -10.16
C VAL A 70 -10.58 11.45 -10.11
N GLU A 71 -10.84 10.36 -10.82
CA GLU A 71 -12.09 9.62 -10.76
C GLU A 71 -11.83 8.25 -10.14
N ALA A 72 -12.67 7.85 -9.19
CA ALA A 72 -12.68 6.51 -8.62
C ALA A 72 -14.04 5.85 -8.85
N THR A 73 -14.03 4.59 -9.28
CA THR A 73 -15.25 3.80 -9.49
C THR A 73 -15.42 2.83 -8.33
N GLY A 74 -16.60 2.80 -7.73
CA GLY A 74 -16.89 1.95 -6.59
C GLY A 74 -16.86 0.46 -6.94
N ARG A 75 -16.50 -0.35 -5.95
CA ARG A 75 -16.37 -1.80 -6.09
C ARG A 75 -17.66 -2.51 -5.72
N ARG A 76 -17.84 -3.70 -6.31
CA ARG A 76 -18.91 -4.64 -5.94
C ARG A 76 -18.77 -5.23 -4.54
N GLU A 77 -17.57 -5.17 -3.96
CA GLU A 77 -17.28 -5.61 -2.60
C GLU A 77 -18.05 -4.80 -1.54
N GLY A 78 -18.45 -3.57 -1.89
CA GLY A 78 -19.23 -2.67 -1.03
C GLY A 78 -18.81 -1.22 -1.19
N PRO A 79 -19.55 -0.27 -0.59
CA PRO A 79 -19.15 1.13 -0.52
C PRO A 79 -17.86 1.28 0.29
N GLY A 80 -17.07 2.30 -0.04
CA GLY A 80 -15.81 2.52 0.67
C GLY A 80 -15.14 3.84 0.38
N GLU A 81 -13.89 3.93 0.79
CA GLU A 81 -13.04 5.08 0.65
C GLU A 81 -11.83 4.73 -0.20
N TYR A 82 -11.45 5.64 -1.11
CA TYR A 82 -10.16 5.58 -1.80
C TYR A 82 -9.20 6.62 -1.25
N ILE A 83 -7.96 6.20 -1.02
CA ILE A 83 -6.80 7.08 -0.84
C ILE A 83 -5.93 6.90 -2.07
N VAL A 84 -5.77 7.97 -2.85
CA VAL A 84 -5.05 7.94 -4.14
C VAL A 84 -3.82 8.81 -4.04
N THR A 85 -2.66 8.24 -4.35
CA THR A 85 -1.40 8.97 -4.52
C THR A 85 -1.26 9.34 -5.98
N VAL A 86 -1.39 10.64 -6.28
CA VAL A 86 -1.17 11.20 -7.62
C VAL A 86 0.26 11.71 -7.72
N GLU A 87 0.94 11.33 -8.79
CA GLU A 87 2.28 11.79 -9.13
C GLU A 87 2.21 12.88 -10.20
N PHE A 88 3.04 13.91 -10.03
CA PHE A 88 3.24 15.01 -10.96
C PHE A 88 4.68 14.99 -11.45
N ARG A 89 4.89 14.94 -12.76
CA ARG A 89 6.21 14.89 -13.41
C ARG A 89 6.31 15.81 -14.61
N ASP A 90 7.53 16.03 -15.09
CA ASP A 90 7.77 16.69 -16.38
C ASP A 90 7.47 15.79 -17.59
N SER A 91 7.50 14.47 -17.42
CA SER A 91 7.27 13.50 -18.49
C SER A 91 6.67 12.18 -17.99
N PRO A 92 5.99 11.40 -18.87
CA PRO A 92 5.40 10.12 -18.49
C PRO A 92 6.42 9.07 -18.07
N PRO A 93 7.55 8.84 -18.76
CA PRO A 93 8.60 7.99 -18.22
C PRO A 93 9.25 8.66 -17.01
N PRO A 94 9.55 7.92 -15.93
CA PRO A 94 10.29 8.48 -14.81
C PRO A 94 11.70 8.86 -15.26
N ASP A 95 12.04 10.14 -15.11
CA ASP A 95 13.39 10.66 -15.31
C ASP A 95 14.03 10.86 -13.93
N PRO A 96 15.15 10.19 -13.61
CA PRO A 96 15.83 10.34 -12.33
C PRO A 96 16.35 11.76 -12.08
N THR A 97 16.51 12.56 -13.14
CA THR A 97 16.93 13.97 -13.07
C THR A 97 15.75 14.94 -13.20
N GLY A 98 14.57 14.44 -13.56
CA GLY A 98 13.35 15.21 -13.74
C GLY A 98 12.67 15.52 -12.41
N ARG A 99 11.81 16.55 -12.41
CA ARG A 99 11.00 16.86 -11.24
C ARG A 99 9.96 15.76 -11.03
N ALA A 100 9.85 15.27 -9.81
CA ALA A 100 8.75 14.45 -9.35
C ALA A 100 8.16 15.03 -8.06
N ALA A 101 6.84 15.11 -7.98
CA ALA A 101 6.12 15.46 -6.77
C ALA A 101 4.90 14.55 -6.63
N GLN A 102 4.41 14.37 -5.40
CA GLN A 102 3.24 13.54 -5.12
C GLN A 102 2.25 14.28 -4.25
N SER A 103 0.97 13.98 -4.44
CA SER A 103 -0.12 14.42 -3.58
C SER A 103 -1.03 13.24 -3.25
N LEU A 104 -1.52 13.21 -2.02
CA LEU A 104 -2.58 12.30 -1.61
C LEU A 104 -3.92 13.00 -1.80
N VAL A 105 -4.90 12.28 -2.35
CA VAL A 105 -6.30 12.71 -2.40
C VAL A 105 -7.17 11.61 -1.82
N LYS A 106 -8.17 12.03 -1.05
CA LYS A 106 -9.13 11.14 -0.40
C LYS A 106 -10.48 11.28 -1.10
N LEU A 107 -11.06 10.15 -1.50
CA LEU A 107 -12.41 10.05 -2.04
C LEU A 107 -13.25 9.22 -1.07
N PRO A 108 -13.95 9.85 -0.12
CA PRO A 108 -14.79 9.15 0.84
C PRO A 108 -16.12 8.72 0.20
N GLY A 109 -16.70 7.62 0.68
CA GLY A 109 -18.09 7.27 0.40
C GLY A 109 -18.39 6.88 -1.05
N VAL A 110 -17.42 6.31 -1.75
CA VAL A 110 -17.62 5.80 -3.12
C VAL A 110 -18.59 4.61 -3.07
N ALA A 111 -19.82 4.85 -3.50
CA ALA A 111 -20.86 3.82 -3.54
C ALA A 111 -20.59 2.76 -4.63
N THR A 112 -21.12 1.56 -4.45
CA THR A 112 -20.99 0.46 -5.42
C THR A 112 -21.48 0.88 -6.81
N ASP A 113 -20.66 0.60 -7.83
CA ASP A 113 -20.89 0.95 -9.24
C ASP A 113 -21.08 2.46 -9.52
N ALA A 114 -20.84 3.34 -8.53
CA ALA A 114 -20.84 4.79 -8.71
C ALA A 114 -19.44 5.30 -9.08
N THR A 115 -19.37 6.44 -9.76
CA THR A 115 -18.11 7.15 -10.01
C THR A 115 -18.06 8.42 -9.18
N GLU A 116 -17.07 8.50 -8.29
CA GLU A 116 -16.79 9.69 -7.50
C GLU A 116 -15.58 10.45 -8.04
N ARG A 117 -15.53 11.75 -7.75
CA ARG A 117 -14.51 12.66 -8.26
C ARG A 117 -13.86 13.46 -7.15
N ALA A 118 -12.55 13.67 -7.27
CA ALA A 118 -11.82 14.60 -6.45
C ALA A 118 -10.69 15.27 -7.25
N GLU A 119 -10.06 16.29 -6.68
CA GLU A 119 -8.93 16.96 -7.30
C GLU A 119 -7.68 16.79 -6.43
N ALA A 120 -6.61 16.28 -7.04
CA ALA A 120 -5.28 16.31 -6.43
C ALA A 120 -4.59 17.62 -6.82
N VAL A 121 -4.17 18.38 -5.81
CA VAL A 121 -3.48 19.66 -5.99
C VAL A 121 -2.00 19.48 -5.70
N GLY A 122 -1.19 19.65 -6.74
CA GLY A 122 0.25 19.55 -6.69
C GLY A 122 0.97 20.84 -6.29
N PRO A 123 2.30 20.86 -6.43
CA PRO A 123 3.11 22.06 -6.20
C PRO A 123 2.88 23.11 -7.30
N VAL A 124 3.44 24.31 -7.08
CA VAL A 124 3.56 25.32 -8.13
C VAL A 124 4.44 24.77 -9.25
N TRP A 125 3.97 24.89 -10.48
CA TRP A 125 4.67 24.39 -11.66
C TRP A 125 5.40 25.52 -12.40
N PRO A 126 6.57 25.26 -13.01
CA PRO A 126 7.22 26.24 -13.86
C PRO A 126 6.30 26.73 -15.00
N PRO A 127 6.39 28.02 -15.36
CA PRO A 127 5.64 28.52 -16.51
C PRO A 127 6.16 27.87 -17.81
N ALA A 128 5.28 27.76 -18.80
CA ALA A 128 5.58 27.22 -20.14
C ALA A 128 6.05 25.75 -20.18
N THR A 129 5.86 24.97 -19.11
CA THR A 129 6.02 23.51 -19.13
C THR A 129 4.67 22.82 -19.02
N THR A 130 4.55 21.66 -19.66
CA THR A 130 3.34 20.82 -19.61
C THR A 130 3.56 19.75 -18.54
N PRO A 131 2.86 19.79 -17.40
CA PRO A 131 2.96 18.74 -16.41
C PRO A 131 2.34 17.45 -16.94
N TRP A 132 2.90 16.33 -16.51
CA TRP A 132 2.28 15.02 -16.58
C TRP A 132 1.73 14.65 -15.20
N CYS A 133 0.53 14.06 -15.17
CA CYS A 133 -0.12 13.60 -13.95
C CYS A 133 -0.52 12.14 -14.12
N GLY A 134 -0.30 11.31 -13.09
CA GLY A 134 -0.72 9.91 -13.10
C GLY A 134 -0.94 9.35 -11.70
N VAL A 135 -1.55 8.17 -11.62
CA VAL A 135 -1.73 7.45 -10.35
C VAL A 135 -0.45 6.69 -10.03
N ALA A 136 0.18 7.02 -8.90
CA ALA A 136 1.34 6.29 -8.39
C ALA A 136 0.92 5.08 -7.56
N ALA A 137 -0.12 5.26 -6.75
CA ALA A 137 -0.71 4.24 -5.90
C ALA A 137 -2.17 4.58 -5.59
N ALA A 138 -2.96 3.57 -5.27
CA ALA A 138 -4.29 3.74 -4.71
C ALA A 138 -4.50 2.69 -3.63
N THR A 139 -5.32 3.02 -2.64
CA THR A 139 -5.72 2.13 -1.55
C THR A 139 -7.22 2.26 -1.37
N PHE A 140 -7.90 1.13 -1.16
CA PHE A 140 -9.33 1.09 -0.92
C PHE A 140 -9.60 0.52 0.47
N THR A 141 -10.55 1.11 1.19
CA THR A 141 -11.03 0.60 2.48
C THR A 141 -12.55 0.59 2.47
N THR A 142 -13.14 -0.58 2.71
CA THR A 142 -14.59 -0.72 2.80
C THR A 142 -15.11 0.03 4.03
N THR A 143 -16.29 0.63 3.90
CA THR A 143 -17.01 1.18 5.06
C THR A 143 -17.85 0.06 5.67
N PRO A 144 -17.82 -0.13 7.00
CA PRO A 144 -18.62 -1.14 7.68
C PRO A 144 -20.14 -0.86 7.59
#